data_AF-A0A2E4IFG4-F1
#
_entry.id   AF-A0A2E4IFG4-F1
#
_cell.length_a   1.000
_cell.length_b   1.000
_cell.length_c   1.000
_cell.angle_alpha   90.00
_cell.angle_beta   90.00
_cell.angle_gamma   90.00
#
_symmetry.space_group_name_H-M   'P 1'
#
loop_
_entity.id
_entity.type
_entity.pdbx_description
1 polymer ?
#
loop_
_entity_poly.entity_id
_entity_poly.type
_entity_poly.pdbx_seq_one_letter_code
_entity_poly.pdbx_strand_id
1 'polypeptide(L)'
;MDITDNFLPGEKFLKQYDDVNVDRGSGFSIVMTNLRMFIANKNELWDLQTDKIDYLGRAFIPRFSWWWQLIFIPLAMISVSNPLFFGLFLLLSVARQYIRIEALIVGIQGKEWKISKDTETIQLLIENIRSNSIVGLERKNGKQILEADLIDGGEVRNLEVTLVGENESRVLKLAWMFATLAFLSYYMGSFRLGTGFWTFLFAATSFGFFILHRDKRKTNEFRNVDPSPGWTLSAWIAMLNFMKIDYIKGNWSFKVFDKKFETRRLGYQLFCICIFIGLILTVSQSSMIPLLQGISIGIPLYLIGRVLAGIPRDNWRMALRTSGATLVAVIIVLPCLALIPLYETSSVMIPKRLIQGDSGNGWKNMMNEYSEYGLGLAASSYVLYADDGMDQEENQDGYPALLFVVAIKIPFNLEEENMLSILDDQFKEMAIDQEIDLDSQIEQGSRLTKQGYSTQYSIYNGTAKTEEFGFGQLNRSVTKGSESRYIGEVWKAPEYDLIVVAMGIAIISEEELNDKTGIEPVDEIIDLIPNNPNDTTNPQNWNELLELIPETVCYQT
;
A
#
# COMPACT_ATOMS: atom_id res chain seq x y z
N MET A 1 55.59 -3.39 15.10
CA MET A 1 56.13 -4.68 14.67
C MET A 1 57.01 -4.37 13.48
N ASP A 2 58.32 -4.63 13.56
CA ASP A 2 59.22 -4.38 12.43
C ASP A 2 59.03 -5.51 11.41
N ILE A 3 58.43 -5.18 10.27
CA ILE A 3 58.07 -6.17 9.22
C ILE A 3 59.34 -6.65 8.49
N THR A 4 60.39 -5.85 8.51
CA THR A 4 61.72 -6.11 7.95
C THR A 4 62.40 -7.35 8.56
N ASP A 5 62.12 -7.66 9.83
CA ASP A 5 62.67 -8.84 10.50
C ASP A 5 62.07 -10.16 9.98
N ASN A 6 60.95 -10.11 9.25
CA ASN A 6 60.25 -11.28 8.70
C ASN A 6 60.59 -11.56 7.21
N PHE A 7 61.53 -10.81 6.63
CA PHE A 7 61.94 -10.99 5.23
C PHE A 7 62.81 -12.22 5.05
N LEU A 8 62.57 -12.96 3.97
CA LEU A 8 63.41 -14.09 3.58
C LEU A 8 64.72 -13.57 2.95
N PRO A 9 65.84 -14.32 3.06
CA PRO A 9 67.10 -13.91 2.44
C PRO A 9 66.95 -13.78 0.92
N GLY A 10 67.19 -12.57 0.40
CA GLY A 10 67.04 -12.23 -1.03
C GLY A 10 65.75 -11.48 -1.37
N GLU A 11 64.85 -11.24 -0.41
CA GLU A 11 63.68 -10.39 -0.62
C GLU A 11 64.05 -8.90 -0.63
N LYS A 12 63.54 -8.20 -1.64
CA LYS A 12 63.68 -6.74 -1.78
C LYS A 12 62.37 -6.07 -1.41
N PHE A 13 62.44 -5.13 -0.47
CA PHE A 13 61.34 -4.21 -0.19
C PHE A 13 61.09 -3.33 -1.40
N LEU A 14 59.83 -3.24 -1.85
CA LEU A 14 59.46 -2.41 -2.99
C LEU A 14 58.77 -1.14 -2.53
N LYS A 15 57.66 -1.29 -1.79
CA LYS A 15 56.84 -0.16 -1.39
C LYS A 15 55.95 -0.50 -0.20
N GLN A 16 55.71 0.50 0.65
CA GLN A 16 54.74 0.45 1.73
C GLN A 16 53.58 1.40 1.43
N TYR A 17 52.38 0.94 1.73
CA TYR A 17 51.15 1.69 1.62
C TYR A 17 50.53 1.78 3.01
N ASP A 18 50.61 2.95 3.62
CA ASP A 18 50.07 3.20 4.96
C ASP A 18 48.59 3.60 4.93
N ASP A 19 47.92 3.53 6.07
CA ASP A 19 46.52 3.93 6.28
C ASP A 19 45.54 3.33 5.26
N VAL A 20 45.74 2.05 4.96
CA VAL A 20 44.83 1.27 4.12
C VAL A 20 43.73 0.67 5.02
N ASN A 21 42.50 0.62 4.50
CA ASN A 21 41.42 -0.10 5.17
C ASN A 21 41.32 -1.52 4.60
N VAL A 22 41.51 -2.53 5.43
CA VAL A 22 41.41 -3.95 5.05
C VAL A 22 40.25 -4.59 5.80
N ASP A 23 39.34 -5.22 5.05
CA ASP A 23 38.11 -5.84 5.57
C ASP A 23 37.31 -4.93 6.53
N ARG A 24 37.38 -3.62 6.27
CA ARG A 24 36.75 -2.51 7.02
C ARG A 24 37.41 -2.14 8.35
N GLY A 25 38.51 -2.79 8.73
CA GLY A 25 39.37 -2.31 9.81
C GLY A 25 40.31 -1.21 9.32
N SER A 26 40.55 -0.20 10.15
CA SER A 26 41.40 0.96 9.85
C SER A 26 42.81 0.82 10.43
N GLY A 27 43.77 1.50 9.81
CA GLY A 27 45.16 1.53 10.27
C GLY A 27 45.99 0.32 9.85
N PHE A 28 45.60 -0.35 8.76
CA PHE A 28 46.45 -1.37 8.14
C PHE A 28 47.50 -0.70 7.26
N SER A 29 48.67 -1.31 7.22
CA SER A 29 49.75 -1.03 6.28
C SER A 29 49.91 -2.24 5.37
N ILE A 30 50.08 -1.99 4.08
CA ILE A 30 50.40 -3.03 3.10
C ILE A 30 51.84 -2.84 2.69
N VAL A 31 52.68 -3.84 2.97
CA VAL A 31 54.08 -3.86 2.56
C VAL A 31 54.23 -4.85 1.42
N MET A 32 54.69 -4.36 0.27
CA MET A 32 54.96 -5.17 -0.91
C MET A 32 56.46 -5.46 -1.00
N THR A 33 56.81 -6.74 -1.08
CA THR A 33 58.14 -7.21 -1.50
C THR A 33 58.06 -7.77 -2.92
N ASN A 34 59.21 -8.13 -3.47
CA ASN A 34 59.32 -8.78 -4.78
C ASN A 34 58.63 -10.17 -4.87
N LEU A 35 58.26 -10.79 -3.74
CA LEU A 35 57.66 -12.14 -3.70
C LEU A 35 56.40 -12.25 -2.83
N ARG A 36 56.23 -11.33 -1.86
CA ARG A 36 55.17 -11.41 -0.85
C ARG A 36 54.50 -10.07 -0.64
N MET A 37 53.23 -10.13 -0.25
CA MET A 37 52.41 -9.02 0.19
C MET A 37 52.09 -9.24 1.66
N PHE A 38 52.59 -8.34 2.50
CA PHE A 38 52.24 -8.30 3.91
C PHE A 38 51.11 -7.31 4.13
N ILE A 39 50.08 -7.76 4.83
CA ILE A 39 49.00 -6.89 5.30
C ILE A 39 49.05 -6.87 6.81
N ALA A 40 49.37 -5.74 7.41
CA ALA A 40 49.69 -5.64 8.82
C ALA A 40 49.00 -4.47 9.52
N ASN A 41 48.53 -4.69 10.75
CA ASN A 41 48.18 -3.65 11.72
C ASN A 41 48.86 -3.98 13.06
N LYS A 42 48.73 -3.15 14.09
CA LYS A 42 49.35 -3.35 15.41
C LYS A 42 49.06 -4.72 16.04
N ASN A 43 47.95 -5.37 15.67
CA ASN A 43 47.48 -6.62 16.28
C ASN A 43 47.51 -7.83 15.32
N GLU A 44 47.60 -7.62 14.01
CA GLU A 44 47.39 -8.66 13.01
C GLU A 44 48.42 -8.54 11.89
N LEU A 45 49.00 -9.66 11.47
CA LEU A 45 49.89 -9.75 10.31
C LEU A 45 49.42 -10.91 9.43
N TRP A 46 49.12 -10.60 8.17
CA TRP A 46 48.89 -11.59 7.13
C TRP A 46 50.03 -11.57 6.14
N ASP A 47 50.57 -12.75 5.84
CA ASP A 47 51.59 -12.96 4.83
C ASP A 47 50.96 -13.70 3.64
N LEU A 48 51.06 -13.08 2.46
CA LEU A 48 50.47 -13.56 1.21
C LEU A 48 51.57 -13.67 0.16
N GLN A 49 51.80 -14.87 -0.38
CA GLN A 49 52.70 -15.00 -1.53
C GLN A 49 52.00 -14.53 -2.81
N THR A 50 52.66 -13.70 -3.61
CA THR A 50 52.04 -13.05 -4.78
C THR A 50 51.73 -14.02 -5.91
N ASP A 51 52.42 -15.16 -5.97
CA ASP A 51 52.20 -16.28 -6.90
C ASP A 51 50.95 -17.11 -6.56
N LYS A 52 50.52 -17.10 -5.29
CA LYS A 52 49.34 -17.83 -4.79
C LYS A 52 48.05 -17.01 -4.85
N ILE A 53 48.10 -15.78 -5.34
CA ILE A 53 46.89 -14.96 -5.53
C ILE A 53 46.15 -15.52 -6.73
N ASP A 54 44.98 -16.12 -6.49
CA ASP A 54 44.15 -16.73 -7.52
C ASP A 54 43.22 -15.71 -8.20
N TYR A 55 42.89 -14.62 -7.51
CA TYR A 55 41.84 -13.69 -7.94
C TYR A 55 42.12 -12.24 -7.54
N LEU A 56 41.98 -11.34 -8.52
CA LEU A 56 41.92 -9.89 -8.30
C LEU A 56 40.59 -9.35 -8.83
N GLY A 57 39.86 -8.67 -7.95
CA GLY A 57 38.57 -8.06 -8.25
C GLY A 57 38.55 -6.57 -7.93
N ARG A 58 37.88 -5.74 -8.72
CA ARG A 58 37.64 -4.33 -8.37
C ARG A 58 36.15 -4.07 -8.20
N ALA A 59 35.72 -3.66 -7.01
CA ALA A 59 34.31 -3.56 -6.64
C ALA A 59 34.01 -2.29 -5.84
N PHE A 60 32.74 -1.86 -5.83
CA PHE A 60 32.26 -0.84 -4.89
C PHE A 60 31.63 -1.52 -3.68
N ILE A 61 32.04 -1.10 -2.48
CA ILE A 61 31.56 -1.68 -1.21
C ILE A 61 30.96 -0.55 -0.35
N PRO A 62 29.87 -0.82 0.39
CA PRO A 62 29.35 0.13 1.37
C PRO A 62 30.42 0.50 2.39
N ARG A 63 30.60 1.79 2.68
CA ARG A 63 31.55 2.28 3.69
C ARG A 63 31.23 1.74 5.09
N PHE A 64 29.95 1.71 5.44
CA PHE A 64 29.50 1.29 6.77
C PHE A 64 29.24 -0.21 6.85
N SER A 65 29.61 -0.80 7.99
CA SER A 65 29.40 -2.22 8.28
C SER A 65 27.92 -2.59 8.33
N TRP A 66 27.60 -3.88 8.17
CA TRP A 66 26.22 -4.35 8.29
C TRP A 66 25.64 -4.17 9.70
N TRP A 67 26.50 -4.16 10.72
CA TRP A 67 26.15 -3.81 12.11
C TRP A 67 25.46 -2.45 12.24
N TRP A 68 25.78 -1.50 11.34
CA TRP A 68 25.10 -0.20 11.28
C TRP A 68 23.59 -0.37 11.09
N GLN A 69 23.16 -1.29 10.22
CA GLN A 69 21.74 -1.56 10.00
C GLN A 69 21.11 -2.27 11.20
N LEU A 70 21.85 -3.16 11.87
CA LEU A 70 21.37 -3.85 13.08
C LEU A 70 21.15 -2.91 14.26
N ILE A 71 21.82 -1.76 14.31
CA ILE A 71 21.61 -0.75 15.36
C ILE A 71 20.44 0.16 15.00
N PHE A 72 20.43 0.71 13.77
CA PHE A 72 19.46 1.74 13.40
C PHE A 72 18.08 1.21 13.04
N ILE A 73 17.94 -0.06 12.58
CA ILE A 73 16.63 -0.63 12.31
C ILE A 73 15.81 -0.82 13.61
N PRO A 74 16.34 -1.45 14.68
CA PRO A 74 15.61 -1.54 15.95
C PRO A 74 15.32 -0.18 16.57
N LEU A 75 16.27 0.77 16.52
CA LEU A 75 16.04 2.12 17.02
C LEU A 75 14.92 2.84 16.26
N ALA A 76 14.85 2.67 14.93
CA ALA A 76 13.72 3.14 14.15
C ALA A 76 12.41 2.49 14.63
N MET A 77 12.38 1.16 14.78
CA MET A 77 11.17 0.44 15.23
C MET A 77 10.69 0.86 16.63
N ILE A 78 11.60 1.10 17.58
CA ILE A 78 11.25 1.60 18.92
C ILE A 78 10.69 3.02 18.84
N SER A 79 11.21 3.83 17.91
CA SER A 79 10.82 5.24 17.74
C SER A 79 9.60 5.45 16.86
N VAL A 80 8.81 4.40 16.55
CA VAL A 80 7.63 4.50 15.68
C VAL A 80 6.62 5.54 16.21
N SER A 81 6.51 5.72 17.53
CA SER A 81 5.65 6.76 18.11
C SER A 81 6.15 8.19 17.90
N ASN A 82 7.43 8.38 17.57
CA ASN A 82 8.02 9.70 17.30
C ASN A 82 8.53 9.79 15.84
N PRO A 83 7.74 10.42 14.94
CA PRO A 83 8.05 10.57 13.52
C PRO A 83 9.46 11.08 13.21
N LEU A 84 9.96 12.05 13.98
CA LEU A 84 11.27 12.67 13.75
C LEU A 84 12.42 11.68 14.02
N PHE A 85 12.38 10.99 15.15
CA PHE A 85 13.41 10.01 15.50
C PHE A 85 13.35 8.79 14.58
N PHE A 86 12.14 8.33 14.23
CA PHE A 86 11.98 7.27 13.23
C PHE A 86 12.63 7.66 11.91
N GLY A 87 12.30 8.84 11.38
CA GLY A 87 12.85 9.34 10.12
C GLY A 87 14.38 9.45 10.15
N LEU A 88 14.94 9.96 11.24
CA LEU A 88 16.39 10.08 11.42
C LEU A 88 17.09 8.72 11.43
N PHE A 89 16.60 7.75 12.20
CA PHE A 89 17.21 6.41 12.25
C PHE A 89 17.02 5.63 10.94
N LEU A 90 15.87 5.80 10.28
CA LEU A 90 15.66 5.25 8.94
C LEU A 90 16.65 5.84 7.94
N LEU A 91 16.83 7.17 7.91
CA LEU A 91 17.79 7.84 7.04
C LEU A 91 19.23 7.36 7.31
N LEU A 92 19.62 7.22 8.58
CA LEU A 92 20.94 6.68 8.95
C LEU A 92 21.12 5.23 8.48
N SER A 93 20.08 4.39 8.59
CA SER A 93 20.10 3.02 8.07
C SER A 93 20.24 2.97 6.54
N VAL A 94 19.57 3.90 5.84
CA VAL A 94 19.59 4.04 4.39
C VAL A 94 20.92 4.61 3.88
N ALA A 95 21.54 5.53 4.62
CA ALA A 95 22.81 6.20 4.26
C ALA A 95 23.94 5.21 3.94
N ARG A 96 23.94 4.04 4.59
CA ARG A 96 24.87 2.94 4.28
C ARG A 96 24.85 2.53 2.81
N GLN A 97 23.69 2.57 2.16
CA GLN A 97 23.59 2.14 0.75
C GLN A 97 24.07 3.20 -0.24
N TYR A 98 24.08 4.47 0.18
CA TYR A 98 24.53 5.60 -0.62
C TYR A 98 26.04 5.79 -0.57
N ILE A 99 26.63 5.68 0.64
CA ILE A 99 28.04 5.97 0.85
C ILE A 99 28.86 4.72 0.51
N ARG A 100 29.50 4.75 -0.66
CA ARG A 100 30.28 3.65 -1.23
C ARG A 100 31.73 4.07 -1.44
N ILE A 101 32.63 3.12 -1.29
CA ILE A 101 34.06 3.30 -1.55
C ILE A 101 34.49 2.22 -2.52
N GLU A 102 35.44 2.57 -3.39
CA GLU A 102 36.10 1.62 -4.25
C GLU A 102 37.02 0.69 -3.43
N ALA A 103 36.98 -0.60 -3.73
CA ALA A 103 37.76 -1.62 -3.06
C ALA A 103 38.38 -2.59 -4.06
N LEU A 104 39.64 -2.94 -3.79
CA LEU A 104 40.35 -4.06 -4.37
C LEU A 104 40.03 -5.32 -3.56
N ILE A 105 39.61 -6.36 -4.25
CA ILE A 105 39.40 -7.70 -3.70
C ILE A 105 40.62 -8.53 -4.09
N VAL A 106 41.33 -9.05 -3.10
CA VAL A 106 42.44 -9.99 -3.29
C VAL A 106 41.99 -11.33 -2.74
N GLY A 107 41.99 -12.38 -3.57
CA GLY A 107 41.54 -13.72 -3.19
C GLY A 107 42.63 -14.76 -3.35
N ILE A 108 42.75 -15.64 -2.35
CA ILE A 108 43.48 -16.92 -2.39
C ILE A 108 42.44 -18.03 -2.17
N GLN A 109 42.68 -19.25 -2.65
CA GLN A 109 41.87 -20.43 -2.33
C GLN A 109 41.43 -20.47 -0.86
N GLY A 110 40.15 -20.15 -0.61
CA GLY A 110 39.50 -20.18 0.70
C GLY A 110 39.37 -18.85 1.45
N LYS A 111 40.00 -17.74 1.02
CA LYS A 111 39.86 -16.44 1.71
C LYS A 111 39.99 -15.24 0.75
N GLU A 112 39.17 -14.22 0.99
CA GLU A 112 39.19 -12.94 0.26
C GLU A 112 39.43 -11.77 1.23
N TRP A 113 40.28 -10.83 0.83
CA TRP A 113 40.51 -9.56 1.52
C TRP A 113 39.98 -8.40 0.70
N LYS A 114 39.29 -7.45 1.35
CA LYS A 114 38.76 -6.23 0.74
C LYS A 114 39.55 -5.02 1.19
N ILE A 115 40.36 -4.49 0.29
CA ILE A 115 41.28 -3.38 0.50
C ILE A 115 40.66 -2.12 -0.09
N SER A 116 40.48 -1.07 0.71
CA SER A 116 39.89 0.20 0.25
C SER A 116 40.76 1.40 0.60
N LYS A 117 41.00 2.26 -0.39
CA LYS A 117 41.72 3.54 -0.28
C LYS A 117 41.34 4.44 -1.47
N ASP A 118 42.13 5.47 -1.75
CA ASP A 118 42.03 6.29 -2.96
C ASP A 118 42.28 5.45 -4.23
N THR A 119 41.60 5.86 -5.31
CA THR A 119 41.60 5.18 -6.61
C THR A 119 43.02 5.04 -7.19
N GLU A 120 43.88 6.03 -6.98
CA GLU A 120 45.28 6.02 -7.43
C GLU A 120 46.11 4.97 -6.69
N THR A 121 46.00 4.93 -5.36
CA THR A 121 46.69 3.91 -4.55
C THR A 121 46.19 2.50 -4.87
N ILE A 122 44.88 2.31 -5.10
CA ILE A 122 44.33 1.03 -5.55
C ILE A 122 44.92 0.61 -6.89
N GLN A 123 45.03 1.55 -7.85
CA GLN A 123 45.62 1.28 -9.16
C GLN A 123 47.09 0.87 -9.05
N LEU A 124 47.88 1.60 -8.25
CA LEU A 124 49.28 1.29 -7.99
C LEU A 124 49.45 -0.07 -7.30
N LEU A 125 48.56 -0.41 -6.36
CA LEU A 125 48.55 -1.73 -5.71
C LEU A 125 48.29 -2.85 -6.72
N ILE A 126 47.31 -2.67 -7.61
CA ILE A 126 46.99 -3.64 -8.67
C ILE A 126 48.21 -3.86 -9.59
N GLU A 127 48.82 -2.78 -10.07
CA GLU A 127 49.97 -2.85 -10.96
C GLU A 127 51.15 -3.57 -10.31
N ASN A 128 51.42 -3.27 -9.03
CA ASN A 128 52.49 -3.94 -8.27
C ASN A 128 52.19 -5.40 -7.95
N ILE A 129 50.94 -5.77 -7.64
CA ILE A 129 50.58 -7.18 -7.46
C ILE A 129 50.75 -7.94 -8.79
N ARG A 130 50.33 -7.33 -9.91
CA ARG A 130 50.49 -7.95 -11.24
C ARG A 130 51.95 -8.13 -11.61
N SER A 131 52.79 -7.11 -11.47
CA SER A 131 54.23 -7.24 -11.78
C SER A 131 54.91 -8.28 -10.88
N ASN A 132 54.60 -8.29 -9.59
CA ASN A 132 55.20 -9.21 -8.62
C ASN A 132 54.66 -10.65 -8.68
N SER A 133 53.47 -10.87 -9.24
CA SER A 133 52.97 -12.24 -9.49
C SER A 133 53.80 -13.02 -10.52
N ILE A 134 54.63 -12.29 -11.28
CA ILE A 134 55.50 -12.84 -12.31
C ILE A 134 56.93 -13.07 -11.78
N VAL A 135 57.33 -12.33 -10.76
CA VAL A 135 58.64 -12.42 -10.09
C VAL A 135 58.63 -13.64 -9.16
N GLY A 136 59.67 -14.48 -9.24
CA GLY A 136 59.78 -15.73 -8.47
C GLY A 136 59.31 -16.99 -9.19
N LEU A 137 58.62 -16.88 -10.33
CA LEU A 137 58.32 -18.05 -11.17
C LEU A 137 59.59 -18.58 -11.85
N GLU A 138 59.72 -19.90 -11.93
CA GLU A 138 60.81 -20.54 -12.67
C GLU A 138 60.55 -20.50 -14.18
N ARG A 139 61.50 -19.98 -14.97
CA ARG A 139 61.47 -20.14 -16.42
C ARG A 139 61.58 -21.64 -16.76
N LYS A 140 61.12 -22.07 -17.94
CA LYS A 140 61.36 -23.43 -18.50
C LYS A 140 62.82 -23.91 -18.44
N ASN A 141 63.77 -22.99 -18.25
CA ASN A 141 65.21 -23.22 -18.15
C ASN A 141 65.72 -23.36 -16.69
N GLY A 142 64.84 -23.44 -15.68
CA GLY A 142 65.19 -23.66 -14.27
C GLY A 142 65.79 -22.45 -13.53
N LYS A 143 65.70 -21.23 -14.08
CA LYS A 143 66.15 -19.98 -13.44
C LYS A 143 64.95 -19.15 -12.98
N GLN A 144 64.99 -18.66 -11.74
CA GLN A 144 63.97 -17.77 -11.17
C GLN A 144 63.99 -16.39 -11.83
N ILE A 145 62.82 -15.84 -12.09
CA ILE A 145 62.64 -14.46 -12.57
C ILE A 145 62.86 -13.50 -11.40
N LEU A 146 63.90 -12.67 -11.46
CA LEU A 146 64.26 -11.73 -10.41
C LEU A 146 63.74 -10.30 -10.65
N GLU A 147 63.44 -9.95 -11.92
CA GLU A 147 62.93 -8.63 -12.34
C GLU A 147 61.88 -8.81 -13.45
N ALA A 148 60.75 -8.11 -13.33
CA ALA A 148 59.58 -8.26 -14.21
C ALA A 148 59.79 -7.66 -15.63
N ASP A 149 60.76 -6.76 -15.81
CA ASP A 149 60.97 -5.98 -17.04
C ASP A 149 61.60 -6.77 -18.21
N LEU A 150 61.87 -8.08 -18.06
CA LEU A 150 62.67 -8.89 -18.99
C LEU A 150 61.95 -10.14 -19.54
N ILE A 151 60.66 -10.07 -19.87
CA ILE A 151 59.87 -11.25 -20.27
C ILE A 151 59.30 -11.10 -21.69
N ASP A 152 59.90 -11.86 -22.62
CA ASP A 152 59.34 -12.13 -23.94
C ASP A 152 58.17 -13.12 -23.83
N GLY A 153 56.96 -12.61 -24.09
CA GLY A 153 55.83 -13.19 -24.83
C GLY A 153 55.29 -14.62 -24.58
N GLY A 154 55.86 -15.43 -23.69
CA GLY A 154 55.70 -16.88 -23.76
C GLY A 154 54.60 -17.51 -22.90
N GLU A 155 54.68 -17.42 -21.57
CA GLU A 155 53.88 -18.27 -20.67
C GLU A 155 53.94 -17.73 -19.23
N VAL A 156 53.20 -16.66 -18.96
CA VAL A 156 52.91 -16.21 -17.59
C VAL A 156 51.40 -16.05 -17.50
N ARG A 157 50.77 -16.69 -16.51
CA ARG A 157 49.35 -16.43 -16.21
C ARG A 157 49.25 -14.96 -15.83
N ASN A 158 48.84 -14.11 -16.78
CA ASN A 158 48.49 -12.74 -16.45
C ASN A 158 47.30 -12.79 -15.49
N LEU A 159 47.52 -12.38 -14.24
CA LEU A 159 46.43 -12.14 -13.29
C LEU A 159 45.51 -11.07 -13.88
N GLU A 160 44.37 -11.50 -14.41
CA GLU A 160 43.36 -10.62 -14.98
C GLU A 160 42.56 -9.98 -13.84
N VAL A 161 42.50 -8.65 -13.86
CA VAL A 161 41.68 -7.89 -12.91
C VAL A 161 40.25 -7.94 -13.37
N THR A 162 39.43 -8.73 -12.69
CA THR A 162 38.01 -8.81 -13.00
C THR A 162 37.28 -7.63 -12.37
N LEU A 163 36.50 -6.91 -13.17
CA LEU A 163 35.61 -5.89 -12.64
C LEU A 163 34.36 -6.59 -12.10
N VAL A 164 34.00 -6.32 -10.84
CA VAL A 164 32.79 -6.89 -10.24
C VAL A 164 31.66 -5.86 -10.31
N GLY A 165 30.54 -6.24 -10.92
CA GLY A 165 29.36 -5.41 -11.07
C GLY A 165 28.64 -5.20 -9.74
N GLU A 166 28.07 -4.02 -9.53
CA GLU A 166 27.28 -3.71 -8.34
C GLU A 166 25.93 -4.45 -8.33
N ASN A 167 25.45 -4.80 -7.14
CA ASN A 167 24.16 -5.47 -6.98
C ASN A 167 23.01 -4.46 -7.13
N GLU A 168 22.48 -4.38 -8.34
CA GLU A 168 21.33 -3.53 -8.70
C GLU A 168 20.00 -4.05 -8.14
N SER A 169 19.85 -5.38 -8.06
CA SER A 169 18.57 -6.03 -7.80
C SER A 169 18.08 -5.83 -6.36
N ARG A 170 19.00 -5.80 -5.38
CA ARG A 170 18.66 -5.59 -3.97
C ARG A 170 18.04 -4.21 -3.75
N VAL A 171 18.63 -3.20 -4.37
CA VAL A 171 18.17 -1.81 -4.26
C VAL A 171 16.79 -1.66 -4.89
N LEU A 172 16.58 -2.25 -6.07
CA LEU A 172 15.28 -2.23 -6.74
C LEU A 172 14.18 -2.85 -5.87
N LYS A 173 14.46 -3.99 -5.22
CA LYS A 173 13.49 -4.63 -4.32
C LYS A 173 13.14 -3.77 -3.11
N LEU A 174 14.13 -3.07 -2.53
CA LEU A 174 13.88 -2.13 -1.45
C LEU A 174 13.04 -0.95 -1.91
N ALA A 175 13.30 -0.41 -3.10
CA ALA A 175 12.49 0.66 -3.68
C ALA A 175 11.01 0.25 -3.76
N TRP A 176 10.73 -0.93 -4.31
CA TRP A 176 9.36 -1.46 -4.38
C TRP A 176 8.74 -1.75 -3.02
N MET A 177 9.50 -2.30 -2.07
CA MET A 177 9.02 -2.54 -0.70
C MET A 177 8.58 -1.23 -0.02
N PHE A 178 9.39 -0.17 -0.12
CA PHE A 178 9.03 1.13 0.42
C PHE A 178 7.85 1.77 -0.33
N ALA A 179 7.74 1.55 -1.65
CA ALA A 179 6.56 2.00 -2.41
C ALA A 179 5.28 1.31 -1.92
N THR A 180 5.33 0.01 -1.65
CA THR A 180 4.19 -0.73 -1.09
C THR A 180 3.83 -0.24 0.31
N LEU A 181 4.80 0.03 1.18
CA LEU A 181 4.56 0.61 2.50
C LEU A 181 3.98 2.03 2.44
N ALA A 182 4.44 2.84 1.48
CA ALA A 182 3.86 4.16 1.23
C ALA A 182 2.39 4.04 0.81
N PHE A 183 2.08 3.13 -0.12
CA PHE A 183 0.70 2.88 -0.54
C PHE A 183 -0.17 2.36 0.61
N LEU A 184 0.34 1.43 1.44
CA LEU A 184 -0.42 0.92 2.58
C LEU A 184 -0.69 2.01 3.63
N SER A 185 0.28 2.90 3.85
CA SER A 185 0.09 4.06 4.73
C SER A 185 -0.95 5.02 4.16
N TYR A 186 -0.92 5.27 2.84
CA TYR A 186 -1.92 6.07 2.13
C TYR A 186 -3.31 5.46 2.23
N TYR A 187 -3.43 4.15 2.00
CA TYR A 187 -4.68 3.41 2.13
C TYR A 187 -5.24 3.49 3.55
N MET A 188 -4.43 3.27 4.57
CA MET A 188 -4.85 3.49 5.97
C MET A 188 -5.29 4.94 6.22
N GLY A 189 -4.60 5.91 5.61
CA GLY A 189 -4.96 7.33 5.70
C GLY A 189 -6.32 7.67 5.09
N SER A 190 -6.76 6.90 4.09
CA SER A 190 -8.10 7.07 3.50
C SER A 190 -9.25 6.72 4.46
N PHE A 191 -8.98 6.10 5.61
CA PHE A 191 -9.91 5.96 6.74
C PHE A 191 -9.83 7.13 7.73
N ARG A 192 -9.32 8.29 7.30
CA ARG A 192 -9.06 9.49 8.14
C ARG A 192 -8.03 9.27 9.26
N LEU A 193 -7.21 8.23 9.16
CA LEU A 193 -6.05 8.04 10.04
C LEU A 193 -4.96 9.04 9.65
N GLY A 194 -4.32 9.70 10.63
CA GLY A 194 -3.25 10.69 10.42
C GLY A 194 -1.92 10.12 9.90
N THR A 195 -1.92 9.39 8.79
CA THR A 195 -0.75 8.66 8.26
C THR A 195 0.07 9.43 7.21
N GLY A 196 -0.24 10.71 6.99
CA GLY A 196 0.39 11.53 5.94
C GLY A 196 1.91 11.58 6.02
N PHE A 197 2.47 11.70 7.22
CA PHE A 197 3.92 11.66 7.45
C PHE A 197 4.57 10.35 6.95
N TRP A 198 3.97 9.20 7.30
CA TRP A 198 4.48 7.87 6.92
C TRP A 198 4.44 7.65 5.41
N THR A 199 3.34 8.08 4.79
CA THR A 199 3.18 8.05 3.34
C THR A 199 4.30 8.83 2.64
N PHE A 200 4.57 10.06 3.09
CA PHE A 200 5.64 10.89 2.54
C PHE A 200 7.04 10.28 2.77
N LEU A 201 7.33 9.84 3.99
CA LEU A 201 8.64 9.28 4.35
C LEU A 201 8.96 8.03 3.50
N PHE A 202 8.02 7.10 3.38
CA PHE A 202 8.22 5.88 2.60
C PHE A 202 8.29 6.15 1.10
N ALA A 203 7.49 7.09 0.58
CA ALA A 203 7.56 7.51 -0.83
C ALA A 203 8.93 8.15 -1.16
N ALA A 204 9.40 9.08 -0.33
CA ALA A 204 10.71 9.72 -0.50
C ALA A 204 11.85 8.69 -0.43
N THR A 205 11.77 7.74 0.51
CA THR A 205 12.75 6.66 0.65
C THR A 205 12.74 5.73 -0.58
N SER A 206 11.56 5.37 -1.08
CA SER A 206 11.40 4.59 -2.30
C SER A 206 12.04 5.28 -3.51
N PHE A 207 11.74 6.56 -3.70
CA PHE A 207 12.31 7.38 -4.78
C PHE A 207 13.84 7.45 -4.71
N GLY A 208 14.40 7.66 -3.52
CA GLY A 208 15.83 7.59 -3.31
C GLY A 208 16.44 6.26 -3.75
N PHE A 209 15.83 5.13 -3.38
CA PHE A 209 16.31 3.83 -3.83
C PHE A 209 16.17 3.62 -5.35
N PHE A 210 15.16 4.19 -6.01
CA PHE A 210 15.10 4.17 -7.48
C PHE A 210 16.26 4.95 -8.13
N ILE A 211 16.62 6.11 -7.58
CA ILE A 211 17.81 6.86 -8.03
C ILE A 211 19.07 6.01 -7.82
N LEU A 212 19.23 5.43 -6.63
CA LEU A 212 20.38 4.59 -6.30
C LEU A 212 20.50 3.38 -7.24
N HIS A 213 19.36 2.76 -7.60
CA HIS A 213 19.32 1.67 -8.57
C HIS A 213 19.78 2.14 -9.96
N ARG A 214 19.28 3.30 -10.41
CA ARG A 214 19.70 3.92 -11.68
C ARG A 214 21.20 4.20 -11.70
N ASP A 215 21.75 4.71 -10.60
CA ASP A 215 23.19 5.03 -10.51
C ASP A 215 24.04 3.76 -10.57
N LYS A 216 23.69 2.72 -9.80
CA LYS A 216 24.38 1.40 -9.86
C LYS A 216 24.38 0.81 -11.26
N ARG A 217 23.23 0.91 -11.93
CA ARG A 217 23.07 0.43 -13.29
C ARG A 217 23.96 1.19 -14.27
N LYS A 218 23.97 2.52 -14.21
CA LYS A 218 24.86 3.34 -15.03
C LYS A 218 26.34 3.03 -14.78
N THR A 219 26.73 2.79 -13.52
CA THR A 219 28.10 2.38 -13.17
C THR A 219 28.46 1.05 -13.82
N ASN A 220 27.55 0.06 -13.79
CA ASN A 220 27.77 -1.24 -14.42
C ASN A 220 27.82 -1.13 -15.95
N GLU A 221 26.93 -0.34 -16.57
CA GLU A 221 26.93 -0.06 -18.01
C GLU A 221 28.23 0.64 -18.44
N PHE A 222 28.70 1.63 -17.68
CA PHE A 222 29.96 2.34 -17.95
C PHE A 222 31.18 1.42 -17.83
N ARG A 223 31.18 0.52 -16.86
CA ARG A 223 32.27 -0.47 -16.67
C ARG A 223 32.14 -1.69 -17.59
N ASN A 224 31.06 -1.77 -18.37
CA ASN A 224 30.71 -2.91 -19.23
C ASN A 224 30.74 -4.26 -18.48
N VAL A 225 30.17 -4.30 -17.28
CA VAL A 225 30.13 -5.49 -16.40
C VAL A 225 28.70 -5.93 -16.16
N ASP A 226 28.48 -7.24 -16.15
CA ASP A 226 27.20 -7.82 -15.72
C ASP A 226 26.95 -7.56 -14.21
N PRO A 227 25.71 -7.22 -13.81
CA PRO A 227 25.40 -6.93 -12.41
C PRO A 227 25.59 -8.18 -11.53
N SER A 228 26.12 -8.00 -10.33
CA SER A 228 26.25 -9.11 -9.38
C SER A 228 24.88 -9.65 -8.96
N PRO A 229 24.75 -10.98 -8.82
CA PRO A 229 23.47 -11.59 -8.48
C PRO A 229 22.95 -11.12 -7.11
N GLY A 230 21.66 -10.85 -7.05
CA GLY A 230 20.95 -10.61 -5.79
C GLY A 230 20.90 -11.87 -4.93
N TRP A 231 20.75 -11.71 -3.60
CA TRP A 231 20.71 -12.86 -2.68
C TRP A 231 19.66 -13.91 -3.08
N THR A 232 18.48 -13.50 -3.57
CA THR A 232 17.48 -14.47 -4.05
C THR A 232 17.94 -15.23 -5.29
N LEU A 233 18.65 -14.58 -6.21
CA LEU A 233 19.19 -15.25 -7.37
C LEU A 233 20.35 -16.17 -6.97
N SER A 234 21.22 -15.73 -6.05
CA SER A 234 22.30 -16.53 -5.49
C SER A 234 21.76 -17.76 -4.74
N ALA A 235 20.71 -17.61 -3.93
CA ALA A 235 20.03 -18.72 -3.26
C ALA A 235 19.41 -19.69 -4.27
N TRP A 236 18.81 -19.17 -5.34
CA TRP A 236 18.26 -20.01 -6.40
C TRP A 236 19.34 -20.74 -7.20
N ILE A 237 20.46 -20.08 -7.50
CA ILE A 237 21.64 -20.70 -8.12
C ILE A 237 22.20 -21.76 -7.18
N ALA A 238 22.28 -21.51 -5.87
CA ALA A 238 22.73 -22.51 -4.90
C ALA A 238 21.80 -23.74 -4.87
N MET A 239 20.49 -23.53 -4.89
CA MET A 239 19.50 -24.62 -4.98
C MET A 239 19.59 -25.38 -6.30
N LEU A 240 19.75 -24.68 -7.42
CA LEU A 240 19.93 -25.28 -8.74
C LEU A 240 21.23 -26.08 -8.82
N ASN A 241 22.33 -25.56 -8.27
CA ASN A 241 23.62 -26.24 -8.18
C ASN A 241 23.53 -27.48 -7.28
N PHE A 242 22.80 -27.40 -6.16
CA PHE A 242 22.50 -28.57 -5.32
C PHE A 242 21.76 -29.66 -6.11
N MET A 243 20.86 -29.28 -7.01
CA MET A 243 20.15 -30.18 -7.92
C MET A 243 20.93 -30.52 -9.20
N LYS A 244 22.17 -30.05 -9.36
CA LYS A 244 23.01 -30.19 -10.56
C LYS A 244 22.35 -29.69 -11.85
N ILE A 245 21.54 -28.62 -11.75
CA ILE A 245 20.89 -27.98 -12.89
C ILE A 245 21.61 -26.66 -13.19
N ASP A 246 22.12 -26.49 -14.41
CA ASP A 246 22.78 -25.25 -14.79
C ASP A 246 21.80 -24.08 -14.89
N TYR A 247 22.19 -22.96 -14.26
CA TYR A 247 21.47 -21.71 -14.40
C TYR A 247 21.78 -21.07 -15.76
N ILE A 248 20.77 -21.03 -16.63
CA ILE A 248 20.85 -20.33 -17.91
C ILE A 248 20.11 -18.98 -17.78
N LYS A 249 20.75 -17.87 -18.18
CA LYS A 249 20.13 -16.53 -18.23
C LYS A 249 19.16 -16.47 -19.43
N GLY A 250 17.95 -15.97 -19.21
CA GLY A 250 16.97 -15.76 -20.29
C GLY A 250 17.29 -14.48 -21.04
N ASN A 251 17.77 -14.59 -22.27
CA ASN A 251 18.36 -13.49 -23.04
C ASN A 251 17.60 -13.22 -24.37
N TRP A 252 16.39 -13.75 -24.53
CA TRP A 252 15.66 -13.54 -25.77
C TRP A 252 15.31 -12.06 -25.95
N SER A 253 15.70 -11.53 -27.10
CA SER A 253 15.51 -10.15 -27.49
C SER A 253 15.12 -10.10 -28.96
N PHE A 254 14.29 -9.14 -29.33
CA PHE A 254 13.85 -8.93 -30.69
C PHE A 254 14.16 -7.48 -31.10
N LYS A 255 14.36 -7.25 -32.39
CA LYS A 255 14.74 -5.93 -32.93
C LYS A 255 13.52 -5.32 -33.62
N VAL A 256 13.15 -4.10 -33.25
CA VAL A 256 12.06 -3.33 -33.87
C VAL A 256 12.57 -1.91 -34.13
N PHE A 257 12.48 -1.44 -35.39
CA PHE A 257 12.96 -0.12 -35.82
C PHE A 257 14.36 0.23 -35.29
N ASP A 258 15.32 -0.65 -35.55
CA ASP A 258 16.72 -0.56 -35.11
C ASP A 258 17.02 -0.58 -33.59
N LYS A 259 16.00 -0.67 -32.74
CA LYS A 259 16.17 -0.86 -31.30
C LYS A 259 16.01 -2.32 -30.90
N LYS A 260 16.96 -2.82 -30.12
CA LYS A 260 16.92 -4.17 -29.52
C LYS A 260 16.10 -4.12 -28.22
N PHE A 261 14.97 -4.81 -28.20
CA PHE A 261 14.10 -4.95 -27.03
C PHE A 261 14.34 -6.30 -26.36
N GLU A 262 14.73 -6.27 -25.09
CA GLU A 262 14.75 -7.45 -24.23
C GLU A 262 13.35 -7.72 -23.71
N THR A 263 12.80 -8.89 -24.00
CA THR A 263 11.38 -9.23 -23.70
C THR A 263 11.07 -9.22 -22.22
N ARG A 264 12.02 -9.69 -21.41
CA ARG A 264 11.96 -9.62 -19.95
C ARG A 264 11.86 -8.18 -19.44
N ARG A 265 12.59 -7.26 -20.06
CA ARG A 265 12.61 -5.84 -19.67
C ARG A 265 11.35 -5.13 -20.12
N LEU A 266 10.87 -5.44 -21.33
CA LEU A 266 9.65 -4.88 -21.89
C LEU A 266 8.43 -5.28 -21.04
N GLY A 267 8.29 -6.55 -20.66
CA GLY A 267 7.21 -6.99 -19.76
C GLY A 267 7.25 -6.30 -18.40
N TYR A 268 8.45 -6.06 -17.84
CA TYR A 268 8.60 -5.29 -16.61
C TYR A 268 8.20 -3.81 -16.78
N GLN A 269 8.59 -3.17 -17.87
CA GLN A 269 8.23 -1.77 -18.13
C GLN A 269 6.72 -1.59 -18.34
N LEU A 270 6.08 -2.49 -19.09
CA LEU A 270 4.63 -2.46 -19.27
C LEU A 270 3.88 -2.62 -17.94
N PHE A 271 4.32 -3.56 -17.09
CA PHE A 271 3.78 -3.71 -15.74
C PHE A 271 3.90 -2.44 -14.90
N CYS A 272 5.07 -1.78 -14.92
CA CYS A 272 5.25 -0.52 -14.22
C CYS A 272 4.32 0.59 -14.74
N ILE A 273 4.10 0.65 -16.06
CA ILE A 273 3.17 1.62 -16.68
C ILE A 273 1.73 1.35 -16.23
N CYS A 274 1.27 0.10 -16.28
CA CYS A 274 -0.08 -0.26 -15.84
C CYS A 274 -0.33 0.09 -14.37
N ILE A 275 0.63 -0.24 -13.48
CA ILE A 275 0.53 0.11 -12.06
C ILE A 275 0.55 1.63 -11.87
N PHE A 276 1.40 2.35 -12.59
CA PHE A 276 1.51 3.80 -12.45
C PHE A 276 0.21 4.51 -12.87
N ILE A 277 -0.36 4.11 -14.01
CA ILE A 277 -1.65 4.65 -14.48
C ILE A 277 -2.76 4.29 -13.48
N GLY A 278 -2.82 3.03 -13.04
CA GLY A 278 -3.79 2.59 -12.04
C GLY A 278 -3.70 3.40 -10.74
N LEU A 279 -2.49 3.69 -10.27
CA LEU A 279 -2.26 4.48 -9.06
C LEU A 279 -2.67 5.94 -9.24
N ILE A 280 -2.37 6.57 -10.39
CA ILE A 280 -2.81 7.94 -10.69
C ILE A 280 -4.34 8.03 -10.68
N LEU A 281 -5.00 7.10 -11.35
CA LEU A 281 -6.45 7.08 -11.41
C LEU A 281 -7.08 6.82 -10.04
N THR A 282 -6.50 5.92 -9.24
CA THR A 282 -6.94 5.68 -7.86
C THR A 282 -6.86 6.93 -6.99
N VAL A 283 -5.78 7.71 -7.10
CA VAL A 283 -5.66 8.97 -6.36
C VAL A 283 -6.62 10.04 -6.90
N SER A 284 -6.83 10.09 -8.21
CA SER A 284 -7.70 11.09 -8.85
C SER A 284 -9.18 10.84 -8.62
N GLN A 285 -9.60 9.58 -8.53
CA GLN A 285 -10.99 9.16 -8.39
C GLN A 285 -11.35 8.74 -6.96
N SER A 286 -10.38 8.78 -6.03
CA SER A 286 -10.52 8.26 -4.66
C SER A 286 -11.03 6.81 -4.59
N SER A 287 -10.78 5.99 -5.62
CA SER A 287 -11.31 4.63 -5.75
C SER A 287 -10.19 3.61 -5.93
N MET A 288 -10.32 2.44 -5.28
CA MET A 288 -9.34 1.36 -5.40
C MET A 288 -9.44 0.58 -6.74
N ILE A 289 -10.56 0.70 -7.45
CA ILE A 289 -10.86 -0.08 -8.67
C ILE A 289 -9.76 0.07 -9.76
N PRO A 290 -9.31 1.28 -10.12
CA PRO A 290 -8.31 1.46 -11.18
C PRO A 290 -6.97 0.77 -10.87
N LEU A 291 -6.54 0.75 -9.61
CA LEU A 291 -5.33 0.05 -9.21
C LEU A 291 -5.48 -1.47 -9.28
N LEU A 292 -6.62 -2.03 -8.85
CA LEU A 292 -6.92 -3.46 -8.96
C LEU A 292 -6.95 -3.92 -10.42
N GLN A 293 -7.54 -3.11 -11.31
CA GLN A 293 -7.50 -3.35 -12.76
C GLN A 293 -6.08 -3.25 -13.32
N GLY A 294 -5.31 -2.23 -12.92
CA GLY A 294 -3.91 -2.06 -13.31
C GLY A 294 -3.03 -3.25 -12.92
N ILE A 295 -3.23 -3.82 -11.73
CA ILE A 295 -2.56 -5.06 -11.27
C ILE A 295 -3.01 -6.25 -12.11
N SER A 296 -4.32 -6.39 -12.32
CA SER A 296 -4.93 -7.49 -13.07
C SER A 296 -4.45 -7.57 -14.52
N ILE A 297 -4.19 -6.42 -15.16
CA ILE A 297 -3.63 -6.33 -16.52
C ILE A 297 -2.10 -6.44 -16.50
N GLY A 298 -1.45 -5.76 -15.56
CA GLY A 298 0.00 -5.65 -15.51
C GLY A 298 0.70 -6.98 -15.22
N ILE A 299 0.17 -7.79 -14.30
CA ILE A 299 0.80 -9.07 -13.90
C ILE A 299 0.88 -10.05 -15.07
N PRO A 300 -0.20 -10.30 -15.84
CA PRO A 300 -0.12 -11.07 -17.07
C PRO A 300 0.94 -10.54 -18.04
N LEU A 301 1.02 -9.23 -18.28
CA LEU A 301 2.04 -8.64 -19.18
C LEU A 301 3.48 -8.92 -18.69
N TYR A 302 3.72 -8.78 -17.39
CA TYR A 302 5.01 -9.11 -16.79
C TYR A 302 5.38 -10.59 -16.96
N LEU A 303 4.42 -11.47 -16.70
CA LEU A 303 4.60 -12.92 -16.80
C LEU A 303 4.80 -13.38 -18.24
N ILE A 304 4.04 -12.82 -19.19
CA ILE A 304 4.25 -13.05 -20.63
C ILE A 304 5.69 -12.67 -21.01
N GLY A 305 6.17 -11.49 -20.61
CA GLY A 305 7.56 -11.08 -20.86
C GLY A 305 8.59 -12.04 -20.25
N ARG A 306 8.30 -12.62 -19.09
CA ARG A 306 9.15 -13.62 -18.42
C ARG A 306 9.17 -14.98 -19.13
N VAL A 307 8.03 -15.43 -19.64
CA VAL A 307 7.91 -16.68 -20.41
C VAL A 307 8.60 -16.52 -21.77
N LEU A 308 8.32 -15.43 -22.50
CA LEU A 308 8.93 -15.14 -23.80
C LEU A 308 10.46 -15.02 -23.72
N ALA A 309 11.00 -14.47 -22.62
CA ALA A 309 12.44 -14.42 -22.39
C ALA A 309 13.12 -15.81 -22.32
N GLY A 310 12.33 -16.88 -22.18
CA GLY A 310 12.76 -18.27 -22.16
C GLY A 310 12.77 -19.00 -23.50
N ILE A 311 12.28 -18.40 -24.59
CA ILE A 311 12.03 -19.05 -25.89
C ILE A 311 13.19 -19.88 -26.48
N PRO A 312 14.49 -19.59 -26.30
CA PRO A 312 15.54 -20.46 -26.86
C PRO A 312 15.73 -21.79 -26.07
N ARG A 313 14.68 -22.39 -25.51
CA ARG A 313 14.74 -23.58 -24.63
C ARG A 313 13.76 -24.67 -25.07
N ASP A 314 14.02 -25.89 -24.59
CA ASP A 314 13.16 -27.06 -24.81
C ASP A 314 11.69 -26.79 -24.48
N ASN A 315 10.81 -27.38 -25.29
CA ASN A 315 9.35 -27.26 -25.18
C ASN A 315 8.83 -27.60 -23.78
N TRP A 316 9.41 -28.61 -23.12
CA TRP A 316 9.01 -29.01 -21.75
C TRP A 316 9.34 -27.92 -20.71
N ARG A 317 10.50 -27.27 -20.82
CA ARG A 317 10.89 -26.16 -19.93
C ARG A 317 10.04 -24.92 -20.17
N MET A 318 9.61 -24.70 -21.41
CA MET A 318 8.66 -23.64 -21.76
C MET A 318 7.26 -23.92 -21.22
N ALA A 319 6.78 -25.17 -21.31
CA ALA A 319 5.51 -25.59 -20.74
C ALA A 319 5.48 -25.39 -19.21
N LEU A 320 6.53 -25.81 -18.50
CA LEU A 320 6.64 -25.65 -17.04
C LEU A 320 6.68 -24.18 -16.60
N ARG A 321 7.34 -23.31 -17.38
CA ARG A 321 7.35 -21.87 -17.11
C ARG A 321 5.99 -21.23 -17.35
N THR A 322 5.29 -21.67 -18.39
CA THR A 322 3.97 -21.16 -18.72
C THR A 322 2.96 -21.57 -17.66
N SER A 323 2.95 -22.84 -17.23
CA SER A 323 2.06 -23.30 -16.15
C SER A 323 2.34 -22.60 -14.83
N GLY A 324 3.62 -22.45 -14.45
CA GLY A 324 4.00 -21.71 -13.25
C GLY A 324 3.60 -20.22 -13.32
N ALA A 325 3.75 -19.59 -14.49
CA ALA A 325 3.30 -18.23 -14.70
C ALA A 325 1.77 -18.11 -14.58
N THR A 326 1.01 -19.01 -15.22
CA THR A 326 -0.45 -19.02 -15.13
C THR A 326 -0.93 -19.21 -13.69
N LEU A 327 -0.31 -20.11 -12.93
CA LEU A 327 -0.65 -20.32 -11.52
C LEU A 327 -0.42 -19.06 -10.68
N VAL A 328 0.72 -18.37 -10.87
CA VAL A 328 1.00 -17.09 -10.20
C VAL A 328 0.01 -16.01 -10.63
N ALA A 329 -0.37 -15.96 -11.91
CA ALA A 329 -1.38 -15.02 -12.40
C ALA A 329 -2.73 -15.28 -11.74
N VAL A 330 -3.20 -16.52 -11.67
CA VAL A 330 -4.48 -16.88 -11.05
C VAL A 330 -4.50 -16.49 -9.57
N ILE A 331 -3.44 -16.79 -8.82
CA ILE A 331 -3.35 -16.49 -7.38
C ILE A 331 -3.46 -14.99 -7.09
N ILE A 332 -3.02 -14.12 -8.00
CA ILE A 332 -3.02 -12.66 -7.76
C ILE A 332 -4.19 -11.97 -8.46
N VAL A 333 -4.46 -12.30 -9.72
CA VAL A 333 -5.50 -11.65 -10.53
C VAL A 333 -6.89 -12.01 -10.03
N LEU A 334 -7.14 -13.27 -9.66
CA LEU A 334 -8.48 -13.69 -9.26
C LEU A 334 -8.95 -13.00 -7.96
N PRO A 335 -8.13 -12.89 -6.91
CA PRO A 335 -8.49 -12.05 -5.76
C PRO A 335 -8.66 -10.57 -6.11
N CYS A 336 -7.81 -10.00 -6.99
CA CYS A 336 -7.97 -8.60 -7.38
C CYS A 336 -9.32 -8.35 -8.07
N LEU A 337 -9.75 -9.26 -8.94
CA LEU A 337 -11.05 -9.17 -9.62
C LEU A 337 -12.21 -9.40 -8.66
N ALA A 338 -12.08 -10.34 -7.71
CA ALA A 338 -13.09 -10.60 -6.69
C ALA A 338 -13.28 -9.43 -5.72
N LEU A 339 -12.24 -8.61 -5.53
CA LEU A 339 -12.31 -7.41 -4.69
C LEU A 339 -12.99 -6.22 -5.37
N ILE A 340 -13.02 -6.14 -6.72
CA ILE A 340 -13.56 -4.96 -7.43
C ILE A 340 -15.00 -4.60 -7.02
N PRO A 341 -15.96 -5.55 -6.96
CA PRO A 341 -17.33 -5.24 -6.56
C PRO A 341 -17.43 -4.60 -5.16
N LEU A 342 -16.56 -5.00 -4.24
CA LEU A 342 -16.51 -4.44 -2.88
C LEU A 342 -16.09 -2.97 -2.85
N TYR A 343 -15.54 -2.42 -3.93
CA TYR A 343 -15.15 -1.02 -4.05
C TYR A 343 -16.08 -0.21 -4.96
N GLU A 344 -17.15 -0.81 -5.50
CA GLU A 344 -18.16 -0.09 -6.29
C GLU A 344 -19.04 0.78 -5.37
N THR A 345 -19.32 2.00 -5.80
CA THR A 345 -20.10 2.94 -5.00
C THR A 345 -21.57 2.57 -5.02
N SER A 346 -22.18 2.52 -3.84
CA SER A 346 -23.61 2.26 -3.68
C SER A 346 -24.24 3.37 -2.84
N SER A 347 -25.43 3.77 -3.23
CA SER A 347 -26.18 4.87 -2.62
C SER A 347 -27.67 4.54 -2.55
N VAL A 348 -28.41 5.27 -1.70
CA VAL A 348 -29.86 5.13 -1.58
C VAL A 348 -30.52 6.47 -1.81
N MET A 349 -31.59 6.47 -2.59
CA MET A 349 -32.40 7.67 -2.81
C MET A 349 -33.86 7.28 -3.03
N ILE A 350 -34.77 8.12 -2.53
CA ILE A 350 -36.19 8.00 -2.88
C ILE A 350 -36.36 8.55 -4.31
N PRO A 351 -37.10 7.87 -5.19
CA PRO A 351 -37.34 8.34 -6.54
C PRO A 351 -37.83 9.78 -6.59
N LYS A 352 -37.21 10.62 -7.43
CA LYS A 352 -37.58 12.04 -7.61
C LYS A 352 -39.07 12.24 -7.98
N ARG A 353 -39.72 11.23 -8.55
CA ARG A 353 -41.16 11.25 -8.85
C ARG A 353 -42.05 11.33 -7.59
N LEU A 354 -41.52 11.03 -6.40
CA LEU A 354 -42.26 10.99 -5.13
C LEU A 354 -41.90 12.15 -4.19
N ILE A 355 -40.96 13.01 -4.58
CA ILE A 355 -40.46 14.16 -3.81
C ILE A 355 -40.68 15.38 -4.70
N GLN A 356 -41.40 16.40 -4.22
CA GLN A 356 -41.86 17.52 -5.05
C GLN A 356 -40.71 18.21 -5.80
N GLY A 357 -40.86 18.58 -7.08
CA GLY A 357 -42.06 19.22 -7.67
C GLY A 357 -42.78 18.55 -8.85
N ASP A 358 -42.84 17.21 -8.95
CA ASP A 358 -43.66 16.54 -9.98
C ASP A 358 -44.92 15.80 -9.43
N SER A 359 -45.06 15.58 -8.12
CA SER A 359 -46.11 14.71 -7.51
C SER A 359 -47.20 15.38 -6.67
N GLY A 360 -47.02 16.61 -6.18
CA GLY A 360 -48.07 17.30 -5.40
C GLY A 360 -48.04 17.14 -3.87
N ASN A 361 -47.16 16.32 -3.29
CA ASN A 361 -47.24 15.83 -1.91
C ASN A 361 -46.31 16.48 -0.85
N GLY A 362 -45.97 17.77 -0.92
CA GLY A 362 -45.22 18.49 0.15
C GLY A 362 -43.72 18.16 0.36
N TRP A 363 -43.30 16.89 0.26
CA TRP A 363 -41.95 16.40 0.59
C TRP A 363 -40.82 17.02 -0.24
N LYS A 364 -39.77 17.49 0.43
CA LYS A 364 -38.57 18.10 -0.17
C LYS A 364 -37.29 17.43 0.34
N ASN A 365 -36.31 17.24 -0.54
CA ASN A 365 -34.96 16.82 -0.14
C ASN A 365 -34.20 18.03 0.42
N MET A 366 -33.83 17.94 1.69
CA MET A 366 -33.18 19.03 2.42
C MET A 366 -31.66 18.91 2.45
N MET A 367 -31.16 17.69 2.51
CA MET A 367 -29.74 17.43 2.70
C MET A 367 -29.38 16.08 2.11
N ASN A 368 -28.26 16.06 1.39
CA ASN A 368 -27.64 14.83 0.93
C ASN A 368 -26.14 14.92 1.27
N GLU A 369 -25.72 14.13 2.25
CA GLU A 369 -24.31 13.97 2.58
C GLU A 369 -23.83 12.59 2.21
N TYR A 370 -22.70 12.55 1.53
CA TYR A 370 -22.06 11.32 1.14
C TYR A 370 -20.62 11.32 1.63
N SER A 371 -20.25 10.31 2.41
CA SER A 371 -18.89 10.15 2.88
C SER A 371 -18.37 8.75 2.57
N GLU A 372 -17.24 8.71 1.85
CA GLU A 372 -16.50 7.48 1.56
C GLU A 372 -15.25 7.37 2.43
N TYR A 373 -14.90 6.14 2.74
CA TYR A 373 -13.73 5.75 3.49
C TYR A 373 -13.05 4.56 2.81
N GLY A 374 -11.73 4.44 2.97
CA GLY A 374 -11.02 3.25 2.49
C GLY A 374 -10.93 3.14 0.97
N LEU A 375 -10.98 4.26 0.24
CA LEU A 375 -11.03 4.30 -1.23
C LEU A 375 -12.23 3.56 -1.84
N GLY A 376 -13.41 3.70 -1.21
CA GLY A 376 -14.68 3.10 -1.66
C GLY A 376 -15.06 1.78 -0.97
N LEU A 377 -14.26 1.31 0.00
CA LEU A 377 -14.56 0.09 0.76
C LEU A 377 -15.78 0.27 1.68
N ALA A 378 -15.83 1.41 2.36
CA ALA A 378 -16.92 1.77 3.24
C ALA A 378 -17.47 3.12 2.80
N ALA A 379 -18.79 3.24 2.78
CA ALA A 379 -19.49 4.46 2.43
C ALA A 379 -20.68 4.60 3.36
N SER A 380 -20.98 5.84 3.72
CA SER A 380 -22.23 6.21 4.36
C SER A 380 -22.88 7.33 3.57
N SER A 381 -24.13 7.12 3.18
CA SER A 381 -24.97 8.16 2.58
C SER A 381 -26.06 8.55 3.55
N TYR A 382 -26.25 9.84 3.76
CA TYR A 382 -27.28 10.42 4.60
C TYR A 382 -28.17 11.29 3.72
N VAL A 383 -29.46 10.97 3.68
CA VAL A 383 -30.43 11.79 2.95
C VAL A 383 -31.57 12.18 3.89
N LEU A 384 -31.84 13.47 3.99
CA LEU A 384 -32.93 14.04 4.77
C LEU A 384 -34.02 14.56 3.86
N TYR A 385 -35.25 14.12 4.11
CA TYR A 385 -36.46 14.63 3.51
C TYR A 385 -37.33 15.28 4.59
N ALA A 386 -37.97 16.38 4.25
CA ALA A 386 -38.86 17.10 5.15
C ALA A 386 -40.14 17.51 4.44
N ASP A 387 -41.23 17.53 5.19
CA ASP A 387 -42.53 18.04 4.80
C ASP A 387 -42.95 19.13 5.81
N ASP A 388 -43.35 20.30 5.29
CA ASP A 388 -43.78 21.45 6.08
C ASP A 388 -45.25 21.39 6.54
N GLY A 389 -46.00 20.36 6.12
CA GLY A 389 -47.43 20.21 6.39
C GLY A 389 -48.29 21.17 5.56
N MET A 390 -47.80 21.60 4.39
CA MET A 390 -48.50 22.51 3.48
C MET A 390 -48.59 21.91 2.07
N ASP A 391 -49.73 22.09 1.42
CA ASP A 391 -49.94 21.71 0.02
C ASP A 391 -49.30 22.71 -0.97
N GLN A 392 -49.43 22.45 -2.27
CA GLN A 392 -48.93 23.33 -3.33
C GLN A 392 -49.59 24.71 -3.38
N GLU A 393 -50.74 24.88 -2.73
CA GLU A 393 -51.52 26.11 -2.66
C GLU A 393 -51.27 26.88 -1.35
N GLU A 394 -50.29 26.44 -0.54
CA GLU A 394 -49.97 26.95 0.82
C GLU A 394 -51.09 26.75 1.86
N ASN A 395 -52.02 25.82 1.61
CA ASN A 395 -53.00 25.40 2.61
C ASN A 395 -52.40 24.31 3.51
N GLN A 396 -52.88 24.26 4.74
CA GLN A 396 -52.43 23.27 5.72
C GLN A 396 -52.97 21.87 5.35
N ASP A 397 -52.06 20.96 4.97
CA ASP A 397 -52.34 19.59 4.50
C ASP A 397 -51.90 18.52 5.53
N GLY A 398 -51.45 18.95 6.69
CA GLY A 398 -51.00 18.08 7.77
C GLY A 398 -50.08 18.80 8.75
N TYR A 399 -49.48 18.01 9.64
CA TYR A 399 -48.45 18.47 10.56
C TYR A 399 -47.05 18.07 10.03
N PRO A 400 -46.00 18.85 10.35
CA PRO A 400 -44.69 18.65 9.74
C PRO A 400 -44.10 17.26 10.05
N ALA A 401 -43.36 16.74 9.08
CA ALA A 401 -42.74 15.41 9.16
C ALA A 401 -41.32 15.42 8.60
N LEU A 402 -40.48 14.52 9.12
CA LEU A 402 -39.08 14.34 8.74
C LEU A 402 -38.82 12.88 8.43
N LEU A 403 -38.03 12.61 7.39
CA LEU A 403 -37.58 11.28 7.02
C LEU A 403 -36.07 11.30 6.74
N PHE A 404 -35.34 10.54 7.55
CA PHE A 404 -33.92 10.29 7.42
C PHE A 404 -33.73 8.93 6.76
N VAL A 405 -32.92 8.87 5.71
CA VAL A 405 -32.50 7.63 5.07
C VAL A 405 -30.99 7.55 5.10
N VAL A 406 -30.47 6.60 5.86
CA VAL A 406 -29.05 6.31 6.00
C VAL A 406 -28.74 5.01 5.30
N ALA A 407 -27.77 5.00 4.39
CA ALA A 407 -27.24 3.77 3.82
C ALA A 407 -25.80 3.60 4.27
N ILE A 408 -25.50 2.44 4.86
CA ILE A 408 -24.19 2.07 5.33
C ILE A 408 -23.72 0.89 4.52
N LYS A 409 -22.64 1.08 3.76
CA LYS A 409 -21.97 -0.01 3.06
C LYS A 409 -21.09 -0.77 4.04
N ILE A 410 -21.41 -2.05 4.25
CA ILE A 410 -20.65 -2.91 5.14
C ILE A 410 -19.99 -4.01 4.32
N PRO A 411 -18.65 -4.05 4.25
CA PRO A 411 -17.92 -5.01 3.40
C PRO A 411 -18.00 -6.47 3.87
N PHE A 412 -18.67 -6.74 4.99
CA PHE A 412 -18.82 -8.07 5.58
C PHE A 412 -20.26 -8.30 6.03
N ASN A 413 -20.80 -9.49 5.78
CA ASN A 413 -22.10 -9.91 6.30
C ASN A 413 -22.09 -9.88 7.83
N LEU A 414 -22.50 -8.77 8.44
CA LEU A 414 -22.90 -8.76 9.85
C LEU A 414 -24.21 -9.56 9.97
N GLU A 415 -24.27 -10.40 10.99
CA GLU A 415 -25.46 -11.19 11.34
C GLU A 415 -26.60 -10.25 11.78
N GLU A 416 -27.84 -10.59 11.40
CA GLU A 416 -29.05 -9.78 11.62
C GLU A 416 -29.29 -9.40 13.08
N GLU A 417 -28.86 -10.23 14.01
CA GLU A 417 -29.05 -10.04 15.46
C GLU A 417 -28.30 -8.80 16.00
N ASN A 418 -27.17 -8.40 15.39
CA ASN A 418 -26.44 -7.18 15.74
C ASN A 418 -27.04 -5.91 15.10
N MET A 419 -27.89 -6.03 14.07
CA MET A 419 -28.47 -4.87 13.37
C MET A 419 -29.56 -4.20 14.22
N LEU A 420 -30.36 -4.97 14.94
CA LEU A 420 -31.40 -4.46 15.84
C LEU A 420 -30.84 -3.71 17.06
N SER A 421 -29.69 -4.12 17.58
CA SER A 421 -29.03 -3.38 18.68
C SER A 421 -28.40 -2.07 18.20
N ILE A 422 -27.80 -2.05 17.01
CA ILE A 422 -27.24 -0.82 16.42
C ILE A 422 -28.36 0.18 16.10
N LEU A 423 -29.52 -0.33 15.66
CA LEU A 423 -30.75 0.44 15.49
C LEU A 423 -31.17 1.12 16.79
N ASP A 424 -31.34 0.37 17.88
CA ASP A 424 -31.82 0.89 19.16
C ASP A 424 -30.88 1.97 19.74
N ASP A 425 -29.57 1.83 19.53
CA ASP A 425 -28.58 2.83 19.93
C ASP A 425 -28.66 4.10 19.06
N GLN A 426 -28.75 3.98 17.73
CA GLN A 426 -28.90 5.13 16.83
C GLN A 426 -30.27 5.82 16.99
N PHE A 427 -31.32 5.06 17.31
CA PHE A 427 -32.65 5.59 17.61
C PHE A 427 -32.65 6.47 18.86
N LYS A 428 -31.96 6.04 19.92
CA LYS A 428 -31.84 6.84 21.15
C LYS A 428 -31.04 8.13 20.91
N GLU A 429 -29.95 8.08 20.16
CA GLU A 429 -29.17 9.29 19.85
C GLU A 429 -30.01 10.33 19.09
N MET A 430 -30.81 9.92 18.11
CA MET A 430 -31.61 10.86 17.31
C MET A 430 -32.83 11.41 18.06
N ALA A 431 -33.50 10.59 18.88
CA ALA A 431 -34.57 11.07 19.76
C ALA A 431 -34.05 12.12 20.77
N ILE A 432 -32.82 11.94 21.27
CA ILE A 432 -32.13 12.91 22.12
C ILE A 432 -31.84 14.20 21.33
N ASP A 433 -31.30 14.10 20.11
CA ASP A 433 -30.96 15.27 19.28
C ASP A 433 -32.18 16.10 18.86
N GLN A 434 -33.35 15.48 18.71
CA GLN A 434 -34.62 16.15 18.40
C GLN A 434 -35.43 16.53 19.65
N GLU A 435 -34.89 16.30 20.86
CA GLU A 435 -35.54 16.56 22.15
C GLU A 435 -36.93 15.90 22.31
N ILE A 436 -37.10 14.66 21.83
CA ILE A 436 -38.36 13.89 21.94
C ILE A 436 -38.23 12.85 23.06
N ASP A 437 -39.21 12.79 23.97
CA ASP A 437 -39.32 11.66 24.91
C ASP A 437 -40.11 10.52 24.25
N LEU A 438 -39.49 9.33 24.17
CA LEU A 438 -40.12 8.11 23.68
C LEU A 438 -40.92 7.47 24.82
N ASP A 439 -42.24 7.36 24.66
CA ASP A 439 -43.13 6.91 25.72
C ASP A 439 -43.31 5.39 25.73
N SER A 440 -43.79 4.82 24.61
CA SER A 440 -44.09 3.38 24.50
C SER A 440 -43.98 2.87 23.06
N GLN A 441 -43.54 1.61 22.92
CA GLN A 441 -43.50 0.91 21.64
C GLN A 441 -44.90 0.43 21.27
N ILE A 442 -45.38 0.82 20.09
CA ILE A 442 -46.75 0.56 19.63
C ILE A 442 -46.79 -0.74 18.83
N GLU A 443 -45.90 -0.85 17.84
CA GLU A 443 -45.97 -1.89 16.83
C GLU A 443 -44.56 -2.30 16.39
N GLN A 444 -44.40 -3.60 16.14
CA GLN A 444 -43.22 -4.16 15.49
C GLN A 444 -43.68 -5.14 14.43
N GLY A 445 -43.11 -5.04 13.24
CA GLY A 445 -43.53 -5.86 12.12
C GLY A 445 -42.45 -5.98 11.05
N SER A 446 -42.82 -6.65 9.95
CA SER A 446 -41.99 -6.79 8.78
C SER A 446 -42.81 -6.56 7.52
N ARG A 447 -42.26 -5.84 6.55
CA ARG A 447 -42.89 -5.63 5.23
C ARG A 447 -41.87 -5.81 4.11
N LEU A 448 -42.34 -5.71 2.87
CA LEU A 448 -41.50 -5.82 1.69
C LEU A 448 -41.35 -4.44 1.04
N THR A 449 -40.12 -4.05 0.70
CA THR A 449 -39.89 -2.89 -0.15
C THR A 449 -40.37 -3.15 -1.58
N LYS A 450 -40.52 -2.10 -2.38
CA LYS A 450 -40.79 -2.22 -3.83
C LYS A 450 -39.71 -3.00 -4.59
N GLN A 451 -38.48 -3.03 -4.08
CA GLN A 451 -37.38 -3.81 -4.64
C GLN A 451 -37.40 -5.29 -4.18
N GLY A 452 -38.32 -5.67 -3.29
CA GLY A 452 -38.48 -7.04 -2.80
C GLY A 452 -37.62 -7.40 -1.59
N TYR A 453 -37.02 -6.42 -0.92
CA TYR A 453 -36.26 -6.66 0.30
C TYR A 453 -37.20 -6.78 1.51
N SER A 454 -36.94 -7.74 2.39
CA SER A 454 -37.64 -7.86 3.67
C SER A 454 -37.11 -6.81 4.62
N THR A 455 -38.01 -5.99 5.15
CA THR A 455 -37.71 -4.96 6.14
C THR A 455 -38.21 -5.38 7.52
N GLN A 456 -37.60 -4.82 8.55
CA GLN A 456 -38.10 -4.88 9.92
C GLN A 456 -38.33 -3.44 10.38
N TYR A 457 -39.51 -3.16 10.94
CA TYR A 457 -39.86 -1.83 11.44
C TYR A 457 -40.36 -1.88 12.89
N SER A 458 -40.13 -0.79 13.61
CA SER A 458 -40.64 -0.52 14.95
C SER A 458 -41.23 0.89 15.00
N ILE A 459 -42.42 1.03 15.59
CA ILE A 459 -43.13 2.30 15.75
C ILE A 459 -43.24 2.65 17.24
N TYR A 460 -42.93 3.90 17.58
CA TYR A 460 -43.01 4.43 18.93
C TYR A 460 -43.86 5.70 18.95
N ASN A 461 -44.57 5.91 20.06
CA ASN A 461 -45.16 7.21 20.38
C ASN A 461 -44.13 8.03 21.16
N GLY A 462 -44.16 9.34 20.94
CA GLY A 462 -43.37 10.28 21.74
C GLY A 462 -44.01 11.64 21.83
N THR A 463 -43.49 12.46 22.73
CA THR A 463 -43.98 13.82 22.98
C THR A 463 -42.89 14.85 22.67
N ALA A 464 -43.26 15.92 21.96
CA ALA A 464 -42.34 17.00 21.61
C ALA A 464 -42.05 17.90 22.82
N LYS A 465 -40.77 18.10 23.18
CA LYS A 465 -40.38 19.00 24.29
C LYS A 465 -40.10 20.43 23.87
N THR A 466 -39.88 20.67 22.58
CA THR A 466 -39.51 21.96 22.01
C THR A 466 -40.71 22.65 21.35
N GLU A 467 -40.62 23.97 21.24
CA GLU A 467 -41.59 24.78 20.49
C GLU A 467 -41.20 24.93 19.01
N GLU A 468 -40.13 24.27 18.56
CA GLU A 468 -39.64 24.29 17.17
C GLU A 468 -39.35 22.87 16.69
N PHE A 469 -39.85 22.52 15.49
CA PHE A 469 -39.63 21.24 14.83
C PHE A 469 -39.20 21.49 13.37
N GLY A 470 -38.15 20.78 12.92
CA GLY A 470 -37.62 20.90 11.57
C GLY A 470 -36.11 21.13 11.51
N PHE A 471 -35.58 21.23 10.29
CA PHE A 471 -34.16 21.43 10.04
C PHE A 471 -33.93 22.58 9.04
N GLY A 472 -33.17 23.60 9.45
CA GLY A 472 -32.73 24.69 8.58
C GLY A 472 -33.85 25.68 8.19
N GLN A 473 -34.27 25.68 6.92
CA GLN A 473 -35.25 26.64 6.38
C GLN A 473 -36.72 26.21 6.57
N LEU A 474 -36.97 24.99 7.04
CA LEU A 474 -38.30 24.43 7.33
C LEU A 474 -38.52 24.26 8.85
N ASN A 475 -38.12 25.24 9.65
CA ASN A 475 -38.44 25.25 11.08
C ASN A 475 -39.87 25.77 11.26
N ARG A 476 -40.74 24.92 11.81
CA ARG A 476 -42.12 25.31 12.17
C ARG A 476 -42.25 25.32 13.69
N SER A 477 -43.01 26.29 14.20
CA SER A 477 -43.34 26.32 15.62
C SER A 477 -44.37 25.25 15.93
N VAL A 478 -44.11 24.40 16.91
CA VAL A 478 -44.99 23.32 17.35
C VAL A 478 -45.35 23.53 18.81
N THR A 479 -46.54 23.16 19.24
CA THR A 479 -46.93 23.30 20.66
C THR A 479 -46.14 22.31 21.51
N LYS A 480 -45.55 22.78 22.61
CA LYS A 480 -44.88 21.88 23.57
C LYS A 480 -45.88 20.89 24.14
N GLY A 481 -45.56 19.59 24.10
CA GLY A 481 -46.48 18.52 24.51
C GLY A 481 -47.31 17.91 23.36
N SER A 482 -47.08 18.33 22.12
CA SER A 482 -47.67 17.74 20.91
C SER A 482 -47.34 16.23 20.81
N GLU A 483 -48.34 15.44 20.39
CA GLU A 483 -48.16 14.01 20.14
C GLU A 483 -47.42 13.79 18.82
N SER A 484 -46.37 12.97 18.86
CA SER A 484 -45.56 12.59 17.70
C SER A 484 -45.47 11.07 17.57
N ARG A 485 -45.35 10.59 16.34
CA ARG A 485 -45.00 9.19 16.06
C ARG A 485 -43.64 9.11 15.40
N TYR A 486 -42.96 8.05 15.79
CA TYR A 486 -41.64 7.69 15.29
C TYR A 486 -41.71 6.33 14.62
N ILE A 487 -41.12 6.20 13.44
CA ILE A 487 -40.85 4.90 12.80
C ILE A 487 -39.37 4.74 12.55
N GLY A 488 -38.88 3.56 12.88
CA GLY A 488 -37.57 3.09 12.49
C GLY A 488 -37.69 1.83 11.65
N GLU A 489 -37.04 1.78 10.49
CA GLU A 489 -37.10 0.64 9.57
C GLU A 489 -35.73 0.32 8.97
N VAL A 490 -35.39 -0.97 8.92
CA VAL A 490 -34.12 -1.44 8.37
C VAL A 490 -34.29 -2.63 7.45
N TRP A 491 -33.44 -2.65 6.43
CA TRP A 491 -33.27 -3.80 5.58
C TRP A 491 -31.85 -3.88 5.02
N LYS A 492 -31.55 -5.06 4.49
CA LYS A 492 -30.29 -5.36 3.83
C LYS A 492 -30.51 -5.50 2.33
N ALA A 493 -29.69 -4.82 1.55
CA ALA A 493 -29.60 -4.99 0.11
C ALA A 493 -28.30 -5.74 -0.22
N PRO A 494 -28.32 -7.09 -0.24
CA PRO A 494 -27.11 -7.91 -0.36
C PRO A 494 -26.39 -7.76 -1.71
N GLU A 495 -27.10 -7.33 -2.74
CA GLU A 495 -26.54 -7.09 -4.07
C GLU A 495 -25.60 -5.88 -4.10
N TYR A 496 -25.78 -4.95 -3.16
CA TYR A 496 -25.03 -3.70 -3.07
C TYR A 496 -24.16 -3.60 -1.81
N ASP A 497 -24.10 -4.67 -1.01
CA ASP A 497 -23.48 -4.72 0.32
C ASP A 497 -23.92 -3.56 1.24
N LEU A 498 -25.19 -3.16 1.11
CA LEU A 498 -25.79 -2.05 1.85
C LEU A 498 -26.69 -2.54 2.97
N ILE A 499 -26.60 -1.86 4.10
CA ILE A 499 -27.65 -1.80 5.11
C ILE A 499 -28.30 -0.44 4.99
N VAL A 500 -29.62 -0.42 4.88
CA VAL A 500 -30.39 0.82 4.82
C VAL A 500 -31.18 0.94 6.09
N VAL A 501 -31.12 2.14 6.66
CA VAL A 501 -31.86 2.56 7.84
C VAL A 501 -32.69 3.77 7.47
N ALA A 502 -34.00 3.61 7.53
CA ALA A 502 -34.95 4.69 7.39
C ALA A 502 -35.51 5.03 8.77
N MET A 503 -35.53 6.31 9.10
CA MET A 503 -36.03 6.82 10.36
C MET A 503 -36.95 7.99 10.07
N GLY A 504 -38.18 7.96 10.56
CA GLY A 504 -39.16 8.99 10.29
C GLY A 504 -39.85 9.48 11.54
N ILE A 505 -40.16 10.77 11.57
CA ILE A 505 -40.82 11.46 12.67
C ILE A 505 -41.96 12.28 12.08
N ALA A 506 -43.17 12.14 12.58
CA ALA A 506 -44.29 12.99 12.22
C ALA A 506 -45.02 13.47 13.46
N ILE A 507 -45.44 14.73 13.47
CA ILE A 507 -46.36 15.26 14.47
C ILE A 507 -47.79 14.88 14.05
N ILE A 508 -48.64 14.59 15.04
CA ILE A 508 -50.01 14.08 14.80
C ILE A 508 -51.07 15.00 15.39
N SER A 509 -50.75 15.68 16.48
CA SER A 509 -51.63 16.67 17.12
C SER A 509 -50.80 17.80 17.73
N GLU A 510 -51.31 19.03 17.64
CA GLU A 510 -50.74 20.23 18.29
C GLU A 510 -51.36 20.54 19.67
N GLU A 511 -52.23 19.67 20.22
CA GLU A 511 -52.91 19.93 21.50
C GLU A 511 -52.06 19.58 22.73
N GLU A 512 -52.15 20.41 23.79
CA GLU A 512 -51.55 20.13 25.10
C GLU A 512 -52.28 18.97 25.80
N LEU A 513 -51.55 17.91 26.18
CA LEU A 513 -52.00 16.97 27.21
C LEU A 513 -52.23 17.74 28.52
N ASN A 514 -53.49 17.95 28.89
CA ASN A 514 -53.84 18.76 30.06
C ASN A 514 -53.67 17.96 31.36
N ASP A 515 -52.45 17.95 31.90
CA ASP A 515 -52.02 17.25 33.14
C ASP A 515 -52.81 17.61 34.41
N LYS A 516 -53.72 18.60 34.37
CA LYS A 516 -54.43 19.11 35.56
C LYS A 516 -55.84 18.55 35.78
N THR A 517 -56.44 17.84 34.83
CA THR A 517 -57.83 17.37 34.99
C THR A 517 -58.05 15.87 34.86
N GLY A 518 -57.15 15.11 34.25
CA GLY A 518 -57.29 13.64 34.16
C GLY A 518 -58.59 13.18 33.48
N ILE A 519 -59.15 14.02 32.61
CA ILE A 519 -60.32 13.68 31.80
C ILE A 519 -59.79 13.45 30.38
N GLU A 520 -59.86 12.21 29.91
CA GLU A 520 -59.77 11.91 28.48
C GLU A 520 -60.80 12.78 27.75
N PRO A 521 -60.45 13.45 26.64
CA PRO A 521 -61.47 14.02 25.78
C PRO A 521 -62.45 12.90 25.42
N VAL A 522 -63.74 13.23 25.34
CA VAL A 522 -64.80 12.25 25.10
C VAL A 522 -64.71 11.82 23.63
N ASP A 523 -63.79 10.89 23.35
CA ASP A 523 -63.43 10.46 21.99
C ASP A 523 -64.44 9.46 21.41
N GLU A 524 -65.20 8.73 22.23
CA GLU A 524 -66.04 7.63 21.72
C GLU A 524 -67.32 8.06 20.95
N ILE A 525 -67.70 9.35 20.93
CA ILE A 525 -68.95 9.80 20.28
C ILE A 525 -68.72 10.71 19.07
N ILE A 526 -67.51 11.28 18.91
CA ILE A 526 -67.24 12.34 17.93
C ILE A 526 -66.67 11.79 16.61
N ASP A 527 -66.04 10.61 16.62
CA ASP A 527 -65.45 9.91 15.45
C ASP A 527 -66.47 9.43 14.38
N LEU A 528 -67.78 9.57 14.63
CA LEU A 528 -68.84 9.11 13.73
C LEU A 528 -69.35 10.17 12.73
N ILE A 529 -68.76 11.38 12.74
CA ILE A 529 -69.14 12.48 11.83
C ILE A 529 -68.00 12.71 10.83
N PRO A 530 -68.17 12.37 9.53
CA PRO A 530 -67.19 12.74 8.52
C PRO A 530 -67.14 14.27 8.36
N ASN A 531 -65.93 14.84 8.33
CA ASN A 531 -65.61 16.27 8.28
C ASN A 531 -66.00 17.06 9.55
N ASN A 532 -65.44 16.69 10.71
CA ASN A 532 -65.48 17.52 11.90
C ASN A 532 -64.39 18.63 11.81
N PRO A 533 -64.74 19.93 11.81
CA PRO A 533 -63.77 21.03 11.78
C PRO A 533 -62.97 21.21 13.08
N ASN A 534 -63.25 20.41 14.11
CA ASN A 534 -62.51 20.33 15.37
C ASN A 534 -61.68 19.03 15.50
N ASP A 535 -61.48 18.29 14.42
CA ASP A 535 -60.55 17.17 14.40
C ASP A 535 -59.11 17.73 14.42
N THR A 536 -58.49 17.69 15.60
CA THR A 536 -57.13 18.19 15.85
C THR A 536 -56.06 17.15 15.52
N THR A 537 -56.47 15.99 15.01
CA THR A 537 -55.58 14.91 14.58
C THR A 537 -55.63 14.74 13.06
N ASN A 538 -54.53 15.07 12.37
CA ASN A 538 -54.40 14.78 10.94
C ASN A 538 -53.23 13.82 10.67
N PRO A 539 -53.48 12.51 10.47
CA PRO A 539 -52.44 11.51 10.25
C PRO A 539 -51.94 11.43 8.80
N GLN A 540 -52.34 12.35 7.90
CA GLN A 540 -52.00 12.29 6.48
C GLN A 540 -50.48 12.21 6.23
N ASN A 541 -49.71 13.14 6.81
CA ASN A 541 -48.25 13.14 6.67
C ASN A 541 -47.58 11.91 7.30
N TRP A 542 -48.17 11.34 8.36
CA TRP A 542 -47.72 10.07 8.93
C TRP A 542 -47.94 8.89 7.97
N ASN A 543 -49.11 8.82 7.33
CA ASN A 543 -49.43 7.77 6.36
C ASN A 543 -48.54 7.89 5.11
N GLU A 544 -48.30 9.11 4.61
CA GLU A 544 -47.39 9.35 3.49
C GLU A 544 -45.95 8.96 3.82
N LEU A 545 -45.47 9.31 5.02
CA LEU A 545 -44.15 8.89 5.50
C LEU A 545 -44.04 7.35 5.51
N LEU A 546 -45.05 6.66 6.02
CA LEU A 546 -45.10 5.19 6.06
C LEU A 546 -45.04 4.58 4.65
N GLU A 547 -45.64 5.21 3.65
CA GLU A 547 -45.63 4.74 2.25
C GLU A 547 -44.31 5.09 1.50
N LEU A 548 -43.64 6.17 1.88
CA LEU A 548 -42.40 6.62 1.24
C LEU A 548 -41.19 5.73 1.55
N ILE A 549 -41.09 5.21 2.78
CA ILE A 549 -39.96 4.36 3.19
C ILE A 549 -39.78 3.13 2.27
N PRO A 550 -40.79 2.32 1.96
CA PRO A 550 -40.64 1.14 1.09
C PRO A 550 -40.42 1.48 -0.39
N GLU A 551 -40.58 2.75 -0.81
CA GLU A 551 -40.26 3.26 -2.14
C GLU A 551 -38.79 3.67 -2.30
N THR A 552 -37.99 3.66 -1.23
CA THR A 552 -36.55 3.90 -1.30
C THR A 552 -35.87 2.91 -2.26
N VAL A 553 -35.01 3.44 -3.15
CA VAL A 553 -34.31 2.64 -4.16
C VAL A 553 -32.82 2.66 -3.88
N CYS A 554 -32.23 1.47 -3.81
CA CYS A 554 -30.79 1.27 -3.77
C CYS A 554 -30.23 1.33 -5.21
N TYR A 555 -29.22 2.17 -5.43
CA TYR A 555 -28.53 2.33 -6.72
C TYR A 555 -27.05 1.99 -6.61
N GLN A 556 -26.52 1.42 -7.68
CA GLN A 556 -25.09 1.41 -7.96
C GLN A 556 -24.75 2.66 -8.78
N THR A 557 -23.79 3.46 -8.30
CA THR A 557 -23.34 4.70 -8.97
C THR A 557 -22.02 4.51 -9.68
#